data_AF-X1CS26-F1
#
_entry.id   AF-X1CS26-F1
#
_cell.length_a   1.000
_cell.length_b   1.000
_cell.length_c   1.000
_cell.angle_alpha   90.00
_cell.angle_beta   90.00
_cell.angle_gamma   90.00
#
_symmetry.space_group_name_H-M   'P 1'
#
loop_
_entity.id
_entity.type
_entity.pdbx_description
1 polymer ?
#
loop_
_entity_poly.entity_id
_entity_poly.type
_entity_poly.pdbx_seq_one_letter_code
_entity_poly.pdbx_strand_id
1 'polypeptide(L)' 'MKCKENFLAFGGHDKRLYLMDDKMNIIDDREFDGWVRCSYTIDIDGDGCDEILVGAGDGNFMVLKLNVESRIGFTQ' A
#
# COMPACT_ATOMS: atom_id res chain seq x y z
N MET A 1 -13.36 -13.21 7.90
CA MET A 1 -13.06 -12.44 9.13
C MET A 1 -12.00 -11.46 8.70
N LYS A 2 -12.43 -10.23 8.41
CA LYS A 2 -11.85 -9.29 7.43
C LYS A 2 -10.56 -8.64 7.94
N CYS A 3 -9.67 -8.23 7.02
CA CYS A 3 -8.62 -7.26 7.34
C CYS A 3 -9.24 -6.11 8.13
N LYS A 4 -8.82 -5.97 9.40
CA LYS A 4 -9.59 -5.23 10.41
C LYS A 4 -9.46 -3.71 10.31
N GLU A 5 -8.63 -3.20 9.40
CA GLU A 5 -8.35 -1.78 9.31
C GLU A 5 -8.53 -1.28 7.89
N ASN A 6 -9.32 -0.22 7.77
CA ASN A 6 -9.43 0.53 6.53
C ASN A 6 -8.17 1.39 6.38
N PHE A 7 -7.63 1.45 5.18
CA PHE A 7 -6.53 2.34 4.85
C PHE A 7 -6.86 3.11 3.57
N LEU A 8 -6.28 4.31 3.44
CA LEU A 8 -6.28 5.05 2.19
C LEU A 8 -4.93 4.82 1.51
N ALA A 9 -4.94 4.37 0.25
CA ALA A 9 -3.75 4.25 -0.57
C ALA A 9 -3.74 5.34 -1.65
N PHE A 10 -2.64 6.09 -1.75
CA PHE A 10 -2.46 7.08 -2.81
C PHE A 10 -0.98 7.17 -3.20
N GLY A 11 -0.71 7.50 -4.45
CA GLY A 11 0.65 7.67 -4.94
C GLY A 11 0.81 8.93 -5.78
N GLY A 12 2.05 9.37 -5.95
CA GLY A 12 2.35 10.66 -6.56
C GLY A 12 3.59 10.72 -7.46
N HIS A 13 3.86 11.94 -7.90
CA HIS A 13 5.05 12.31 -8.70
C HIS A 13 6.35 12.33 -7.88
N ASP A 14 6.27 12.16 -6.57
CA ASP A 14 7.41 11.95 -5.67
C ASP A 14 7.92 10.50 -5.67
N LYS A 15 7.37 9.67 -6.56
CA LYS A 15 7.71 8.24 -6.71
C LYS A 15 7.35 7.38 -5.51
N ARG A 16 6.40 7.83 -4.69
CA ARG A 16 5.97 7.09 -3.50
C ARG A 16 4.50 6.70 -3.59
N LEU A 17 4.21 5.53 -3.03
CA LEU A 17 2.88 5.12 -2.61
C LEU A 17 2.82 5.26 -1.09
N TYR A 18 1.81 5.96 -0.59
CA TYR A 18 1.56 6.16 0.82
C TYR A 18 0.32 5.39 1.26
N LEU A 19 0.37 4.92 2.50
CA LEU A 19 -0.77 4.40 3.22
C LEU A 19 -1.09 5.30 4.40
N MET A 20 -2.38 5.62 4.54
CA MET A 20 -2.90 6.39 5.66
C MET A 20 -3.93 5.62 6.46
N ASP A 21 -3.95 5.88 7.77
CA ASP A 21 -5.06 5.49 8.64
C ASP A 21 -6.28 6.40 8.46
N ASP A 22 -7.35 6.11 9.20
CA ASP A 22 -8.59 6.90 9.21
C ASP A 22 -8.43 8.32 9.79
N LYS A 23 -7.30 8.59 10.45
CA LYS A 23 -6.93 9.89 11.02
C LYS A 23 -5.97 10.67 10.11
N MET A 24 -5.73 10.21 8.89
CA MET A 24 -4.81 10.82 7.92
C MET A 24 -3.33 10.81 8.35
N ASN A 25 -2.94 9.93 9.27
CA ASN A 25 -1.54 9.70 9.57
C ASN A 25 -0.97 8.74 8.53
N ILE A 26 0.22 9.05 7.99
CA ILE A 26 0.96 8.10 7.16
C ILE A 26 1.44 6.95 8.05
N ILE A 27 1.05 5.72 7.72
CA ILE A 27 1.35 4.51 8.50
C ILE A 27 2.34 3.57 7.82
N ASP A 28 2.53 3.70 6.50
CA ASP A 28 3.59 3.05 5.72
C ASP A 28 3.76 3.79 4.39
N ASP A 29 4.90 3.58 3.73
CA ASP A 29 5.15 4.08 2.40
C ASP A 29 6.11 3.18 1.61
N ARG A 30 6.04 3.27 0.28
CA ARG A 30 6.92 2.52 -0.63
C ARG A 30 7.41 3.42 -1.75
N GLU A 31 8.72 3.42 -1.94
CA GLU A 31 9.40 4.14 -3.02
C GLU A 31 9.54 3.24 -4.27
N PHE A 32 9.39 3.86 -5.43
CA PHE A 32 9.52 3.27 -6.76
C PHE A 32 10.57 4.04 -7.57
N ASP A 33 11.08 3.46 -8.65
CA ASP A 33 12.06 4.16 -9.50
C ASP A 33 11.38 5.24 -10.37
N GLY A 34 10.07 5.09 -10.65
CA GLY A 34 9.22 6.02 -11.39
C GLY A 34 8.04 6.58 -10.58
N TRP A 35 7.37 7.60 -11.15
CA TRP A 35 6.15 8.16 -10.56
C TRP A 35 5.06 7.10 -10.44
N VAL A 36 4.33 7.07 -9.33
CA VAL A 36 3.13 6.24 -9.24
C VAL A 36 2.06 6.87 -10.14
N ARG A 37 1.62 6.15 -11.17
CA ARG A 37 0.67 6.64 -12.18
C ARG A 37 -0.76 6.17 -11.93
N CYS A 38 -0.91 5.02 -11.30
CA CYS A 38 -2.19 4.45 -10.93
C CYS A 38 -2.05 3.48 -9.75
N SER A 39 -3.12 3.35 -8.97
CA SER A 39 -3.26 2.35 -7.93
C SER A 39 -4.70 1.83 -7.86
N TYR A 40 -4.88 0.59 -7.41
CA TYR A 40 -6.20 -0.03 -7.20
C TYR A 40 -6.13 -1.08 -6.09
N THR A 41 -7.15 -1.12 -5.22
CA THR A 41 -7.23 -2.09 -4.11
C THR A 41 -8.22 -3.21 -4.42
N ILE A 42 -7.80 -4.46 -4.25
CA ILE A 42 -8.62 -5.65 -4.47
C ILE A 42 -8.01 -6.87 -3.78
N ASP A 43 -8.86 -7.68 -3.14
CA ASP A 43 -8.52 -9.01 -2.62
C ASP A 43 -8.30 -9.99 -3.79
N ILE A 44 -7.04 -10.21 -4.16
CA ILE A 44 -6.64 -11.03 -5.32
C ILE A 44 -6.52 -12.50 -4.92
N ASP A 45 -6.04 -12.77 -3.71
CA ASP A 45 -5.77 -14.13 -3.25
C ASP A 45 -6.91 -14.77 -2.44
N GLY A 46 -7.95 -14.01 -2.12
CA GLY A 46 -9.19 -14.48 -1.51
C GLY A 46 -9.09 -14.68 0.00
N ASP A 47 -8.09 -14.09 0.66
CA ASP A 47 -7.93 -14.20 2.11
C ASP A 47 -8.81 -13.20 2.90
N GLY A 48 -9.50 -12.30 2.20
CA GLY A 48 -10.34 -11.26 2.79
C GLY A 48 -9.59 -9.98 3.19
N CYS A 49 -8.36 -9.81 2.71
CA CYS A 49 -7.55 -8.60 2.76
C CYS A 49 -7.26 -8.09 1.35
N ASP A 50 -7.52 -6.81 1.10
CA ASP A 50 -7.20 -6.23 -0.21
C ASP A 50 -5.67 -6.06 -0.38
N GLU A 51 -5.14 -6.54 -1.50
CA GLU A 51 -3.83 -6.13 -2.03
C GLU A 51 -3.93 -4.80 -2.76
N ILE A 52 -2.77 -4.18 -3.02
CA ILE A 52 -2.66 -2.94 -3.79
C ILE A 52 -1.93 -3.22 -5.10
N LEU A 53 -2.63 -3.02 -6.21
CA LEU A 53 -2.04 -2.96 -7.54
C LEU A 53 -1.44 -1.57 -7.75
N VAL A 54 -0.20 -1.50 -8.22
CA VAL A 54 0.51 -0.23 -8.47
C VAL A 54 1.20 -0.26 -9.83
N GLY A 55 0.92 0.76 -10.64
CA GLY A 55 1.64 1.02 -11.89
C GLY A 55 2.54 2.24 -11.75
N ALA A 56 3.84 2.08 -12.02
CA ALA A 56 4.83 3.14 -11.97
C ALA A 56 5.33 3.54 -13.37
N GLY A 57 5.79 4.79 -13.49
CA GLY A 57 6.24 5.39 -14.76
C GLY A 57 7.58 4.87 -15.27
N ASP A 58 8.23 3.97 -14.54
CA ASP A 58 9.44 3.23 -14.92
C ASP A 58 9.13 1.96 -15.75
N GLY A 59 7.84 1.67 -15.97
CA GLY A 59 7.38 0.47 -16.68
C GLY A 59 7.14 -0.73 -15.78
N ASN A 60 7.32 -0.58 -14.46
CA ASN A 60 7.05 -1.63 -13.49
C ASN A 60 5.58 -1.64 -13.05
N PHE A 61 5.06 -2.84 -12.85
CA PHE A 61 3.78 -3.10 -12.22
C PHE A 61 3.98 -4.06 -11.05
N MET A 62 3.45 -3.71 -9.89
CA MET A 62 3.66 -4.46 -8.65
C MET A 62 2.33 -4.74 -7.94
N VAL A 63 2.31 -5.83 -7.19
CA VAL A 63 1.24 -6.19 -6.25
C VAL A 63 1.82 -6.12 -4.85
N LEU A 64 1.24 -5.29 -3.99
CA LEU A 64 1.66 -5.12 -2.62
C LEU A 64 0.63 -5.76 -1.68
N LYS A 65 1.09 -6.64 -0.79
CA LYS A 65 0.30 -7.23 0.29
C LYS A 65 0.72 -6.64 1.62
N LEU A 66 -0.25 -6.20 2.42
CA LEU A 66 0.01 -5.62 3.73
C LEU A 66 0.05 -6.71 4.80
N ASN A 67 1.23 -6.92 5.39
CA ASN A 67 1.39 -7.83 6.51
C ASN A 67 1.36 -7.05 7.83
N VAL A 68 0.32 -7.25 8.63
CA VAL A 68 0.17 -6.56 9.94
C VAL A 68 1.27 -6.98 10.93
N GLU A 69 1.84 -8.19 10.77
CA GLU A 69 2.89 -8.71 11.65
C GLU A 69 4.20 -7.92 11.61
N SER A 70 4.47 -7.14 10.57
CA SER A 70 5.68 -6.29 10.55
C SER A 70 5.56 -5.03 11.42
N ARG A 71 4.39 -4.73 11.98
CA ARG A 71 4.17 -3.56 12.86
C ARG A 71 4.60 -3.78 14.31
N ILE A 72 4.88 -5.03 14.71
CA ILE A 72 5.21 -5.39 16.10
C ILE A 72 6.74 -5.45 16.35
N GLY A 73 7.55 -5.05 15.35
CA GLY A 73 9.02 -5.11 15.41
C GLY A 73 9.73 -3.79 15.70
N PHE A 74 9.02 -2.67 15.86
CA PHE A 74 9.61 -1.34 16.11
C PHE A 74 9.06 -0.69 17.38
N THR A 75 9.18 -1.38 18.51
CA THR A 75 9.35 -0.70 19.80
C THR A 75 10.84 -0.67 20.11
N GLN A 76 11.46 0.50 19.96
CA GLN A 76 12.76 0.84 20.56
C GLN A 76 12.51 1.83 21.69
#